data_AF-A0A2D7UT54-F1
#
_entry.id   AF-A0A2D7UT54-F1
#
_cell.length_a   1.000
_cell.length_b   1.000
_cell.length_c   1.000
_cell.angle_alpha   90.00
_cell.angle_beta   90.00
_cell.angle_gamma   90.00
#
_symmetry.space_group_name_H-M   'P 1'
#
loop_
_entity.id
_entity.type
_entity.pdbx_description
1 polymer ?
#
loop_
_entity_poly.entity_id
_entity_poly.type
_entity_poly.pdbx_seq_one_letter_code
_entity_poly.pdbx_strand_id
1 'polypeptide(L)'
;MVKSASLVRAGLTDEMVAQLADYENSDLPEAWKAAVQFSEHLSGSPKGPIPAELHARLRESFSEVEILRLGALLAVGSGWQRMIEAFGIRPDHYENGQNGPWVE
;
A
#
# COMPACT_ATOMS: atom_id res chain seq x y z
N MET A 1 13.56 8.00 -4.62
CA MET A 1 12.19 7.49 -4.40
C MET A 1 11.33 7.96 -5.58
N VAL A 2 10.81 7.05 -6.39
CA VAL A 2 9.92 7.41 -7.51
C VAL A 2 8.58 7.85 -6.91
N LYS A 3 8.08 9.04 -7.26
CA LYS A 3 6.80 9.54 -6.77
C LYS A 3 5.67 8.68 -7.33
N SER A 4 4.81 8.15 -6.46
CA SER A 4 3.61 7.45 -6.91
C SER A 4 2.65 8.46 -7.57
N ALA A 5 2.44 8.31 -8.88
CA ALA A 5 1.56 9.18 -9.65
C ALA A 5 0.11 9.17 -9.13
N SER A 6 -0.35 8.05 -8.55
CA SER A 6 -1.69 7.95 -7.96
C SER A 6 -1.83 8.76 -6.68
N LEU A 7 -0.82 8.76 -5.80
CA LEU A 7 -0.84 9.55 -4.57
C LEU A 7 -0.80 11.05 -4.86
N VAL A 8 0.03 11.47 -5.82
CA VAL A 8 0.08 12.86 -6.28
C VAL A 8 -1.27 13.31 -6.85
N ARG A 9 -1.91 12.48 -7.69
CA ARG A 9 -3.25 12.78 -8.23
C ARG A 9 -4.33 12.85 -7.16
N ALA A 10 -4.19 12.08 -6.08
CA ALA A 10 -5.07 12.14 -4.91
C ALA A 10 -4.80 13.37 -4.02
N GLY A 11 -3.81 14.20 -4.34
CA GLY A 11 -3.50 15.44 -3.63
C GLY A 11 -2.63 15.26 -2.40
N LEU A 12 -1.99 14.10 -2.21
CA LEU A 12 -1.06 13.90 -1.11
C LEU A 12 0.23 14.68 -1.35
N THR A 13 0.69 15.40 -0.33
CA THR A 13 1.96 16.12 -0.37
C THR A 13 3.14 15.17 -0.20
N ASP A 14 4.34 15.59 -0.61
CA ASP A 14 5.56 14.81 -0.38
C ASP A 14 5.82 14.56 1.11
N GLU A 15 5.48 15.52 1.97
CA GLU A 15 5.59 15.41 3.43
C GLU A 15 4.67 14.31 3.98
N MET A 16 3.42 14.25 3.52
CA MET A 16 2.48 13.19 3.90
C MET A 16 2.95 11.81 3.43
N VAL A 17 3.50 11.72 2.21
CA VAL A 17 4.03 10.46 1.68
C VAL A 17 5.28 10.03 2.45
N ALA A 18 6.15 10.96 2.84
CA ALA A 18 7.36 10.65 3.62
C ALA A 18 7.03 10.05 5.00
N GLN A 19 5.92 10.46 5.61
CA GLN A 19 5.45 9.92 6.89
C GLN A 19 5.09 8.43 6.83
N LEU A 20 4.81 7.86 5.65
CA LEU A 20 4.45 6.44 5.52
C LEU A 20 5.60 5.49 5.92
N ALA A 21 6.85 5.95 5.90
CA ALA A 21 8.01 5.15 6.29
C ALA A 21 8.05 4.82 7.79
N ASP A 22 7.46 5.66 8.63
CA ASP A 22 7.27 5.45 10.07
C ASP A 22 5.87 5.93 10.46
N TYR A 23 4.87 5.32 9.82
CA TYR A 23 3.49 5.79 9.91
C TYR A 23 2.92 5.70 11.32
N GLU A 24 3.38 4.75 12.15
CA GLU A 24 2.89 4.57 13.51
C GLU A 24 3.22 5.79 14.39
N ASN A 25 4.41 6.37 14.24
CA ASN A 25 4.87 7.56 14.97
C ASN A 25 4.62 8.88 14.22
N SER A 26 3.79 8.86 13.17
CA SER A 26 3.51 10.04 12.34
C SER A 26 2.25 10.81 12.75
N ASP A 27 2.05 11.97 12.14
CA ASP A 27 0.84 12.79 12.27
C ASP A 27 -0.29 12.36 11.30
N LEU A 28 -0.14 11.23 10.60
CA LEU A 28 -1.18 10.72 9.71
C LEU A 28 -2.47 10.38 10.48
N PRO A 29 -3.64 10.43 9.85
CA PRO A 29 -4.89 10.01 10.49
C PRO A 29 -4.83 8.56 10.98
N GLU A 30 -5.38 8.26 12.15
CA GLU A 30 -5.38 6.89 12.70
C GLU A 30 -6.04 5.87 11.76
N ALA A 31 -7.08 6.28 11.03
CA ALA A 31 -7.69 5.47 9.99
C ALA A 31 -6.68 5.04 8.91
N TRP A 32 -5.76 5.93 8.53
CA TRP A 32 -4.74 5.64 7.53
C TRP A 32 -3.68 4.69 8.10
N LYS A 33 -3.23 4.91 9.33
CA LYS A 33 -2.29 4.02 10.01
C LYS A 33 -2.83 2.60 10.12
N ALA A 34 -4.11 2.45 10.51
CA ALA A 34 -4.79 1.16 10.56
C ALA A 34 -4.87 0.49 9.17
N ALA A 35 -5.18 1.25 8.11
CA ALA A 35 -5.22 0.75 6.74
C ALA A 35 -3.83 0.35 6.20
N VAL A 36 -2.77 1.07 6.56
CA VAL A 36 -1.38 0.74 6.21
C VAL A 36 -0.98 -0.54 6.93
N GLN A 37 -1.20 -0.65 8.24
CA GLN A 37 -0.91 -1.86 9.02
C GLN A 37 -1.66 -3.08 8.46
N PHE A 38 -2.92 -2.91 8.04
CA PHE A 38 -3.68 -3.96 7.38
C PHE A 38 -3.07 -4.35 6.03
N SER A 39 -2.62 -3.37 5.25
CA SER A 39 -1.93 -3.61 3.99
C SER A 39 -0.61 -4.37 4.20
N GLU A 40 0.17 -4.04 5.23
CA GLU A 40 1.40 -4.77 5.59
C GLU A 40 1.13 -6.21 6.02
N HIS A 41 0.04 -6.48 6.75
CA HIS A 41 -0.35 -7.83 7.13
C HIS A 41 -0.69 -8.69 5.92
N LEU A 42 -1.42 -8.11 4.97
CA LEU A 42 -1.86 -8.81 3.75
C LEU A 42 -0.79 -8.88 2.67
N SER A 43 0.19 -7.97 2.68
CA SER A 43 1.32 -7.99 1.74
C SER A 43 2.37 -9.03 2.15
N GLY A 44 2.79 -9.87 1.20
CA GLY A 44 3.91 -10.81 1.38
C GLY A 44 3.50 -12.29 1.51
N SER A 45 4.33 -13.06 2.23
CA SER A 45 4.10 -14.49 2.51
C SER A 45 2.87 -14.69 3.40
N PRO A 46 2.22 -15.87 3.39
CA PRO A 46 1.01 -16.11 4.17
C PRO A 46 1.25 -15.84 5.66
N LYS A 47 0.71 -14.72 6.17
CA LYS A 47 0.81 -14.34 7.59
C LYS A 47 -0.27 -14.98 8.47
N GLY A 48 -1.18 -15.76 7.85
CA GLY A 48 -2.32 -16.37 8.53
C GLY A 48 -3.48 -15.38 8.73
N PRO A 49 -4.42 -15.70 9.65
CA PRO A 49 -5.57 -14.85 9.95
C PRO A 49 -5.15 -13.44 10.42
N ILE A 50 -6.06 -12.48 10.28
CA ILE A 50 -5.87 -11.13 10.83
C ILE A 50 -5.88 -11.23 12.37
N PRO A 51 -4.88 -10.67 13.08
CA PRO A 51 -4.89 -10.60 14.55
C PRO A 51 -6.13 -9.86 15.07
N ALA A 52 -6.65 -10.28 16.22
CA ALA A 52 -7.89 -9.70 16.78
C ALA A 52 -7.72 -8.21 17.12
N GLU A 53 -6.52 -7.82 17.49
CA GLU A 53 -6.10 -6.49 17.87
C GLU A 53 -6.08 -5.56 16.65
N LEU A 54 -5.55 -6.06 15.53
CA LEU A 54 -5.58 -5.34 14.24
C LEU A 54 -7.02 -5.22 13.74
N HIS A 55 -7.82 -6.28 13.86
CA HIS A 55 -9.24 -6.21 13.49
C HIS A 55 -10.02 -5.21 14.34
N ALA A 56 -9.76 -5.17 15.65
CA ALA A 56 -10.36 -4.18 16.55
C ALA A 56 -9.96 -2.75 16.16
N ARG A 57 -8.67 -2.49 15.91
CA ARG A 57 -8.15 -1.19 15.44
C ARG A 57 -8.82 -0.74 14.14
N LEU A 58 -9.00 -1.65 13.18
CA LEU A 58 -9.68 -1.34 11.93
C LEU A 58 -11.14 -0.90 12.16
N ARG A 59 -11.83 -1.57 13.09
CA ARG A 59 -13.23 -1.28 13.42
C ARG A 59 -13.45 0.05 14.13
N GLU A 60 -12.40 0.69 14.65
CA GLU A 60 -12.49 2.05 15.21
C GLU A 60 -12.74 3.10 14.12
N SER A 61 -12.29 2.84 12.89
CA SER A 61 -12.35 3.80 11.77
C SER A 61 -13.17 3.32 10.57
N PHE A 62 -13.41 2.02 10.43
CA PHE A 62 -14.03 1.42 9.26
C PHE A 62 -15.15 0.46 9.64
N SER A 63 -16.22 0.44 8.84
CA SER A 63 -17.21 -0.62 8.86
C SER A 63 -16.67 -1.92 8.28
N GLU A 64 -17.32 -3.04 8.59
CA GLU A 64 -16.97 -4.37 8.04
C GLU A 64 -16.89 -4.36 6.50
N VAL A 65 -17.82 -3.66 5.84
CA VAL A 65 -17.84 -3.55 4.38
C VAL A 65 -16.64 -2.75 3.87
N GLU A 66 -16.23 -1.70 4.57
CA GLU A 66 -15.05 -0.91 4.20
C GLU A 66 -13.76 -1.71 4.42
N ILE A 67 -13.67 -2.49 5.49
CA ILE A 67 -12.53 -3.40 5.74
C ILE A 67 -12.40 -4.42 4.59
N LEU A 68 -13.50 -5.04 4.17
CA LEU A 68 -13.50 -5.95 3.02
C LEU A 68 -13.09 -5.24 1.72
N ARG A 69 -13.53 -3.99 1.51
CA ARG A 69 -13.13 -3.20 0.33
C ARG A 69 -11.65 -2.85 0.34
N LEU A 70 -11.07 -2.51 1.50
CA LEU A 70 -9.63 -2.29 1.65
C LEU A 70 -8.85 -3.56 1.25
N GLY A 71 -9.29 -4.72 1.74
CA GLY A 71 -8.67 -6.01 1.38
C GLY A 71 -8.80 -6.33 -0.11
N ALA A 72 -9.96 -6.06 -0.71
CA ALA A 72 -10.20 -6.28 -2.13
C ALA A 72 -9.29 -5.39 -3.01
N LEU A 73 -9.11 -4.11 -2.64
CA LEU A 73 -8.19 -3.20 -3.32
C LEU A 73 -6.77 -3.77 -3.36
N LEU A 74 -6.28 -4.28 -2.23
CA LEU A 74 -4.95 -4.84 -2.15
C LEU A 74 -4.82 -6.16 -2.92
N ALA A 75 -5.85 -7.01 -2.90
CA ALA A 75 -5.87 -8.24 -3.69
C ALA A 75 -5.74 -7.96 -5.19
N VAL A 76 -6.47 -6.96 -5.70
CA VAL A 76 -6.38 -6.51 -7.09
C VAL A 76 -4.99 -5.92 -7.37
N GLY A 77 -4.51 -5.02 -6.52
CA GLY A 77 -3.18 -4.39 -6.68
C GLY A 77 -2.05 -5.43 -6.72
N SER A 78 -2.08 -6.40 -5.81
CA SER A 78 -1.08 -7.48 -5.74
C SER A 78 -1.15 -8.43 -6.93
N GLY A 79 -2.34 -8.64 -7.50
CA GLY A 79 -2.50 -9.38 -8.75
C GLY A 79 -1.95 -8.61 -9.95
N TRP A 80 -2.22 -7.30 -10.01
CA TRP A 80 -1.74 -6.43 -11.08
C TRP A 80 -0.21 -6.32 -11.11
N GLN A 81 0.42 -6.27 -9.92
CA GLN A 81 1.86 -6.26 -9.77
C GLN A 81 2.54 -7.45 -10.47
N ARG A 82 1.99 -8.67 -10.30
CA ARG A 82 2.49 -9.87 -10.99
C ARG A 82 2.41 -9.76 -12.51
N MET A 83 1.38 -9.10 -13.03
CA MET A 83 1.24 -8.86 -14.47
C MET A 83 2.26 -7.83 -14.97
N ILE A 84 2.49 -6.75 -14.22
CA ILE A 84 3.53 -5.75 -14.55
C ILE A 84 4.90 -6.42 -14.68
N GLU A 85 5.24 -7.29 -13.74
CA GLU A 85 6.49 -8.04 -13.75
C GLU A 85 6.57 -9.02 -14.92
N ALA A 86 5.56 -9.90 -15.07
CA ALA A 86 5.55 -10.96 -16.07
C ALA A 86 5.63 -10.44 -17.51
N PHE A 87 4.98 -9.30 -17.79
CA PHE A 87 4.95 -8.71 -19.13
C PHE A 87 6.01 -7.62 -19.33
N GLY A 88 6.86 -7.37 -18.34
CA GLY A 88 7.90 -6.34 -18.45
C GLY A 88 7.34 -4.93 -18.64
N ILE A 89 6.14 -4.65 -18.10
CA ILE A 89 5.52 -3.32 -18.20
C ILE A 89 6.39 -2.31 -17.44
N ARG A 90 6.65 -1.15 -18.04
CA ARG A 90 7.47 -0.08 -17.46
C ARG A 90 6.74 1.27 -17.54
N PRO A 91 7.01 2.21 -16.62
CA PRO A 91 6.52 3.58 -16.76
C PRO A 91 7.02 4.23 -18.06
N ASP A 92 6.25 5.16 -18.63
CA ASP A 92 6.58 5.83 -19.89
C ASP A 92 7.94 6.55 -19.90
N HIS A 93 8.43 6.95 -18.72
CA HIS A 93 9.73 7.62 -18.54
C HIS A 93 10.89 6.65 -18.29
N TYR A 94 10.68 5.34 -18.39
CA TYR A 94 11.74 4.35 -18.19
C TYR A 94 12.73 4.35 -19.37
N GLU A 95 14.02 4.39 -19.05
CA GLU A 95 15.09 4.30 -20.05
C GLU A 95 15.70 2.89 -20.12
N ASN A 96 16.06 2.44 -21.33
CA ASN A 96 16.70 1.14 -21.50
C ASN A 96 18.04 1.08 -20.74
N GLY A 97 18.16 0.09 -19.85
CA GLY A 97 19.33 -0.08 -18.97
C GLY A 97 19.17 0.58 -17.59
N GLN A 98 18.08 1.28 -17.33
CA GLN A 98 17.73 1.75 -15.99
C GLN A 98 17.39 0.55 -15.09
N ASN A 99 17.90 0.53 -13.86
CA ASN A 99 17.53 -0.50 -12.89
C ASN A 99 16.02 -0.49 -12.66
N GLY A 100 15.40 -1.67 -12.68
CA GLY A 100 14.03 -1.83 -12.22
C GLY A 100 13.95 -1.55 -10.71
N PRO A 101 12.77 -1.18 -10.17
CA PRO A 101 12.60 -0.90 -8.74
C PRO A 101 12.76 -2.14 -7.84
N TRP A 102 13.06 -3.31 -8.41
CA TRP A 102 13.20 -4.62 -7.74
C TRP A 102 14.66 -5.05 -7.56
N VAL A 103 15.62 -4.24 -8.01
CA VAL A 103 17.05 -4.55 -7.92
C VAL A 103 17.57 -3.92 -6.61
N GLU A 104 18.06 -4.76 -5.69
CA GLU A 104 18.76 -4.33 -4.47
C GLU A 104 20.09 -3.62 -4.79
#